data_AF-B9M7C5-F1
#
_entry.id   AF-B9M7C5-F1
#
_cell.length_a   1.000
_cell.length_b   1.000
_cell.length_c   1.000
_cell.angle_alpha   90.00
_cell.angle_beta   90.00
_cell.angle_gamma   90.00
#
_symmetry.space_group_name_H-M   'P 1'
#
loop_
_entity.id
_entity.type
_entity.pdbx_description
1 polymer ?
#
loop_
_entity_poly.entity_id
_entity_poly.type
_entity_poly.pdbx_seq_one_letter_code
_entity_poly.pdbx_strand_id
1 'polypeptide(L)'
;MLAKAVIFMNLALIFYTYAVFSGRREGLHRKHLLVFGIGLFFDYLGTRQMNFFAMAYGKAPEWHNISGISSLAGMAFHFLLALIASCLNRAEVINRTFHRVSLTIYSLWLIAFASGALSGMTRVMVKK
;
A
#
# COMPACT_ATOMS: atom_id res chain seq x y z
N MET A 1 -9.54 -6.32 -16.56
CA MET A 1 -8.21 -6.05 -15.95
C MET A 1 -8.28 -4.88 -14.99
N LEU A 2 -8.77 -3.71 -15.43
CA LEU A 2 -8.90 -2.52 -14.57
C LEU A 2 -9.81 -2.73 -13.34
N ALA A 3 -10.99 -3.34 -13.50
CA ALA A 3 -11.88 -3.61 -12.37
C ALA A 3 -11.23 -4.47 -11.26
N LYS A 4 -10.44 -5.50 -11.65
CA LYS A 4 -9.69 -6.32 -10.70
C LYS A 4 -8.62 -5.50 -9.97
N ALA A 5 -7.91 -4.63 -10.68
CA ALA A 5 -6.96 -3.71 -10.07
C ALA A 5 -7.63 -2.80 -9.03
N VAL A 6 -8.78 -2.20 -9.38
CA VAL A 6 -9.54 -1.34 -8.46
C VAL A 6 -9.98 -2.11 -7.21
N ILE A 7 -10.51 -3.32 -7.36
CA ILE A 7 -10.92 -4.16 -6.23
C ILE A 7 -9.72 -4.44 -5.31
N PHE A 8 -8.60 -4.90 -5.86
CA PHE A 8 -7.41 -5.20 -5.05
C PHE A 8 -6.83 -3.95 -4.37
N MET A 9 -6.78 -2.81 -5.05
CA MET A 9 -6.29 -1.56 -4.44
C MET A 9 -7.20 -1.06 -3.32
N ASN A 10 -8.53 -1.24 -3.43
CA ASN A 10 -9.45 -0.91 -2.34
C ASN A 10 -9.34 -1.88 -1.16
N LEU A 11 -9.12 -3.18 -1.42
CA LEU A 11 -8.82 -4.14 -0.36
C LEU A 11 -7.53 -3.77 0.37
N ALA A 12 -6.46 -3.43 -0.37
CA ALA A 12 -5.21 -2.94 0.21
C ALA A 12 -5.44 -1.70 1.08
N LEU A 13 -6.23 -0.72 0.59
CA LEU A 13 -6.62 0.48 1.36
C LEU A 13 -7.27 0.10 2.69
N ILE A 14 -8.27 -0.79 2.67
CA ILE A 14 -8.98 -1.21 3.89
C ILE A 14 -8.02 -1.88 4.89
N PHE A 15 -7.21 -2.82 4.43
CA PHE A 15 -6.29 -3.56 5.31
C PHE A 15 -5.17 -2.66 5.87
N TYR A 16 -4.56 -1.81 5.04
CA TYR A 16 -3.56 -0.87 5.52
C TYR A 16 -4.13 0.14 6.51
N THR A 17 -5.32 0.68 6.23
CA THR A 17 -5.98 1.60 7.15
C THR A 17 -6.24 0.93 8.48
N TYR A 18 -6.81 -0.29 8.47
CA TYR A 18 -7.00 -1.05 9.71
C TYR A 18 -5.68 -1.25 10.45
N ALA A 19 -4.66 -1.82 9.80
CA ALA A 19 -3.39 -2.16 10.44
C ALA A 19 -2.68 -0.94 11.06
N VAL A 20 -2.67 0.20 10.37
CA VAL A 20 -1.99 1.42 10.82
C VAL A 20 -2.75 2.10 11.97
N PHE A 21 -4.07 2.25 11.85
CA PHE A 21 -4.86 2.97 12.85
C PHE A 21 -5.19 2.12 14.09
N SER A 22 -5.48 0.82 13.93
CA SER A 22 -5.66 -0.08 15.08
C SER A 22 -4.33 -0.31 15.79
N GLY A 23 -3.24 -0.46 15.03
CA GLY A 23 -1.89 -0.53 15.56
C GLY A 23 -1.53 0.68 16.43
N ARG A 24 -1.89 1.89 16.01
CA ARG A 24 -1.67 3.11 16.82
C ARG A 24 -2.41 3.10 18.16
N ARG A 25 -3.60 2.49 18.23
CA ARG A 25 -4.44 2.48 19.45
C ARG A 25 -4.00 1.42 20.45
N GLU A 26 -3.65 0.23 19.95
CA GLU A 26 -3.40 -0.95 20.79
C GLU A 26 -1.92 -1.31 20.90
N GLY A 27 -1.07 -0.74 20.06
CA GLY A 27 0.33 -1.15 19.91
C GLY A 27 0.54 -2.20 18.81
N LEU A 28 1.80 -2.44 18.46
CA LEU A 28 2.20 -3.40 17.44
C LEU A 28 2.03 -4.84 17.95
N HIS A 29 0.89 -5.44 17.61
CA HIS A 29 0.64 -6.86 17.80
C HIS A 29 0.83 -7.64 16.49
N ARG A 30 1.07 -8.96 16.60
CA ARG A 30 1.17 -9.88 15.46
C ARG A 30 -0.02 -9.80 14.51
N LYS A 31 -1.23 -9.53 15.03
CA LYS A 31 -2.44 -9.34 14.19
C LYS A 31 -2.31 -8.16 13.23
N HIS A 32 -1.72 -7.04 13.67
CA HIS A 32 -1.52 -5.86 12.82
C HIS A 32 -0.52 -6.15 11.72
N LEU A 33 0.53 -6.90 12.06
CA LEU A 33 1.51 -7.37 11.07
C LEU A 33 0.86 -8.28 10.03
N LEU A 34 0.06 -9.27 10.43
CA LEU A 34 -0.64 -10.16 9.50
C LEU A 34 -1.58 -9.37 8.58
N VAL A 35 -2.38 -8.46 9.12
CA VAL A 35 -3.30 -7.63 8.32
C VAL A 35 -2.52 -6.72 7.37
N PHE A 36 -1.42 -6.12 7.81
CA PHE A 36 -0.56 -5.32 6.95
C PHE A 36 0.04 -6.16 5.81
N GLY A 37 0.48 -7.38 6.09
CA GLY A 37 0.98 -8.32 5.08
C GLY A 37 -0.07 -8.71 4.05
N ILE A 38 -1.32 -8.94 4.47
CA ILE A 38 -2.45 -9.17 3.57
C ILE A 38 -2.71 -7.93 2.70
N GLY A 39 -2.68 -6.73 3.29
CA GLY A 39 -2.76 -5.47 2.56
C GLY A 39 -1.68 -5.34 1.48
N LEU A 40 -0.43 -5.67 1.82
CA LEU A 40 0.70 -5.68 0.90
C LEU A 40 0.56 -6.70 -0.23
N PHE A 41 0.00 -7.86 0.07
CA PHE A 41 -0.30 -8.86 -0.95
C PHE A 41 -1.34 -8.32 -1.96
N PHE A 42 -2.41 -7.69 -1.47
CA PHE A 42 -3.40 -7.06 -2.35
C PHE A 42 -2.85 -5.87 -3.13
N ASP A 43 -2.00 -5.05 -2.53
CA ASP A 43 -1.32 -3.93 -3.21
C ASP A 43 -0.44 -4.43 -4.38
N TYR A 44 0.36 -5.47 -4.13
CA TYR A 44 1.15 -6.14 -5.16
C TYR A 44 0.27 -6.68 -6.30
N LEU A 45 -0.83 -7.37 -5.97
CA LEU A 45 -1.77 -7.87 -6.98
C LEU A 45 -2.44 -6.74 -7.77
N GLY A 46 -2.86 -5.67 -7.09
CA GLY A 46 -3.44 -4.47 -7.71
C GLY A 46 -2.47 -3.83 -8.69
N THR A 47 -1.25 -3.56 -8.25
CA THR A 47 -0.16 -3.01 -9.07
C THR A 47 0.18 -3.91 -10.26
N ARG A 48 0.18 -5.24 -10.07
CA ARG A 48 0.38 -6.19 -11.18
C ARG A 48 -0.74 -6.12 -12.23
N GLN A 49 -2.00 -6.01 -11.80
CA GLN A 49 -3.13 -5.84 -12.71
C GLN A 49 -3.09 -4.48 -13.43
N MET A 50 -2.64 -3.41 -12.76
CA MET A 50 -2.41 -2.09 -13.39
C MET A 50 -1.32 -2.16 -14.46
N ASN A 51 -0.23 -2.90 -14.22
CA ASN A 51 0.83 -3.10 -15.20
C ASN A 51 0.33 -3.84 -16.45
N PHE A 52 -0.46 -4.90 -16.28
CA PHE A 52 -1.08 -5.57 -17.42
C PHE A 52 -2.04 -4.66 -18.19
N PHE A 53 -2.80 -3.81 -17.48
CA PHE A 53 -3.62 -2.80 -18.13
C PHE A 53 -2.77 -1.78 -18.90
N ALA A 54 -1.65 -1.32 -18.32
CA ALA A 54 -0.73 -0.40 -18.98
C ALA A 54 -0.08 -0.97 -20.25
N MET A 55 0.23 -2.26 -20.26
CA MET A 55 0.74 -2.95 -21.45
C MET A 55 -0.30 -3.00 -22.58
N ALA A 56 -1.57 -3.20 -22.26
CA ALA A 56 -2.64 -3.33 -23.24
C ALA A 56 -3.25 -1.98 -23.68
N TYR A 57 -3.27 -0.96 -22.82
CA TYR A 57 -4.03 0.28 -23.02
C TYR A 57 -3.21 1.57 -22.85
N GLY A 58 -1.90 1.46 -22.59
CA GLY A 58 -0.98 2.59 -22.43
C GLY A 58 -0.62 2.89 -20.97
N LYS A 59 0.64 3.29 -20.75
CA LYS A 59 1.22 3.53 -19.42
C LYS A 59 0.62 4.74 -18.72
N ALA A 60 0.52 4.68 -17.39
CA ALA A 60 0.21 5.83 -16.52
C ALA A 60 1.26 6.95 -16.68
N PRO A 61 0.98 8.20 -16.27
CA PRO A 61 2.00 9.24 -16.21
C PRO A 61 3.21 8.74 -15.39
N GLU A 62 4.43 9.09 -15.82
CA GLU A 62 5.65 8.57 -15.21
C GLU A 62 5.74 8.88 -13.71
N TRP A 63 5.30 10.08 -13.31
CA TRP A 63 5.24 10.48 -11.90
C TRP A 63 4.38 9.55 -11.03
N HIS A 64 3.25 9.06 -11.55
CA HIS A 64 2.43 8.07 -10.85
C HIS A 64 3.14 6.73 -10.75
N ASN A 65 3.78 6.27 -11.83
CA ASN A 65 4.47 5.00 -11.84
C ASN A 65 5.64 4.98 -10.82
N ILE A 66 6.42 6.06 -10.78
CA ILE A 66 7.52 6.22 -9.81
C ILE A 66 6.97 6.24 -8.39
N SER A 67 5.98 7.09 -8.09
CA SER A 67 5.39 7.19 -6.75
C SER A 67 4.75 5.88 -6.29
N GLY A 68 4.06 5.16 -7.19
CA GLY A 68 3.49 3.85 -6.93
C GLY A 68 4.53 2.79 -6.56
N ILE A 69 5.60 2.67 -7.36
CA ILE A 69 6.68 1.70 -7.10
C ILE A 69 7.41 2.06 -5.81
N SER A 70 7.77 3.33 -5.61
CA SER A 70 8.43 3.79 -4.39
C SER A 70 7.58 3.53 -3.15
N SER A 71 6.27 3.71 -3.27
CA SER A 71 5.34 3.47 -2.17
C SER A 71 5.20 1.97 -1.84
N LEU A 72 5.02 1.12 -2.85
CA LEU A 72 4.95 -0.34 -2.65
C LEU A 72 6.26 -0.87 -2.04
N ALA A 73 7.41 -0.38 -2.51
CA ALA A 73 8.71 -0.71 -1.94
C ALA A 73 8.83 -0.24 -0.48
N GLY A 74 8.37 0.97 -0.17
CA GLY A 74 8.34 1.51 1.19
C GLY A 74 7.46 0.68 2.13
N MET A 75 6.28 0.27 1.67
CA MET A 75 5.37 -0.61 2.41
C MET A 75 6.00 -1.98 2.68
N ALA A 76 6.63 -2.58 1.67
CA ALA A 76 7.31 -3.88 1.80
C ALA A 76 8.50 -3.80 2.76
N PHE A 77 9.32 -2.75 2.64
CA PHE A 77 10.47 -2.52 3.52
C PHE A 77 10.01 -2.34 4.98
N HIS A 78 8.98 -1.54 5.20
CA HIS A 78 8.41 -1.34 6.53
C HIS A 78 7.86 -2.64 7.12
N PHE A 79 7.14 -3.44 6.32
CA PHE A 79 6.63 -4.74 6.73
C PHE A 79 7.76 -5.70 7.11
N LEU A 80 8.85 -5.72 6.35
CA LEU A 80 10.01 -6.58 6.66
C LEU A 80 10.67 -6.17 7.98
N LEU A 81 10.87 -4.87 8.22
CA LEU A 81 11.37 -4.37 9.50
C LEU A 81 10.44 -4.76 10.66
N ALA A 82 9.13 -4.63 10.48
CA ALA A 82 8.12 -5.02 11.45
C ALA A 82 8.17 -6.53 11.76
N LEU A 83 8.33 -7.35 10.72
CA LEU A 83 8.43 -8.80 10.81
C LEU A 83 9.70 -9.22 11.56
N ILE A 84 10.86 -8.65 11.21
CA ILE A 84 12.13 -8.92 11.89
C ILE A 84 12.04 -8.50 13.37
N ALA A 85 11.52 -7.30 13.65
CA ALA A 85 11.34 -6.81 15.02
C ALA A 85 10.42 -7.73 15.84
N SER A 86 9.36 -8.25 15.23
CA SER A 86 8.44 -9.18 15.88
C SER A 86 9.06 -10.56 16.10
N CYS A 87 9.87 -11.07 15.16
CA CYS A 87 10.56 -12.36 15.32
C CYS A 87 11.65 -12.31 16.40
N LEU A 88 12.31 -11.17 16.57
CA LEU A 88 13.33 -10.96 17.60
C LEU A 88 12.74 -10.62 18.98
N ASN A 89 11.42 -10.67 19.16
CA ASN A 89 10.71 -10.23 20.37
C ASN A 89 11.07 -8.79 20.82
N ARG A 90 11.44 -7.92 19.88
CA ARG A 90 11.75 -6.50 20.13
C ARG A 90 10.62 -5.55 19.72
N ALA A 91 9.46 -6.10 19.34
CA ALA A 91 8.29 -5.32 18.90
C ALA A 91 7.87 -4.27 19.94
N GLU A 92 7.87 -4.63 21.23
CA GLU A 92 7.51 -3.75 22.34
C GLU A 92 8.41 -2.50 22.41
N VAL A 93 9.73 -2.69 22.22
CA VAL A 93 10.76 -1.65 22.35
C VAL A 93 10.66 -0.63 21.22
N ILE A 94 10.26 -1.06 20.02
CA ILE A 94 10.25 -0.23 18.81
C ILE A 94 8.88 0.41 18.56
N ASN A 95 7.86 0.04 19.35
CA ASN A 95 6.46 0.36 19.12
C ASN A 95 6.19 1.87 18.87
N ARG A 96 6.81 2.76 19.66
CA ARG A 96 6.62 4.22 19.49
C ARG A 96 7.17 4.76 18.17
N THR A 97 8.36 4.34 17.78
CA THR A 97 8.97 4.75 16.50
C THR A 97 8.25 4.11 15.33
N PHE A 98 7.80 2.86 15.52
CA PHE A 98 7.07 2.09 14.53
C PHE A 98 5.83 2.85 14.03
N HIS A 99 4.97 3.34 14.93
CA HIS A 99 3.75 4.05 14.55
C HIS A 99 4.00 5.31 13.73
N ARG A 100 5.03 6.09 14.09
CA ARG A 100 5.38 7.30 13.34
C ARG A 100 5.80 6.94 11.91
N VAL A 101 6.64 5.92 11.77
CA VAL A 101 7.10 5.44 10.46
C VAL A 101 5.94 4.84 9.66
N SER A 102 5.08 4.02 10.28
CA SER A 102 3.89 3.44 9.63
C SER A 102 2.97 4.51 9.06
N LEU A 103 2.67 5.57 9.84
CA LEU A 103 1.83 6.67 9.39
C LEU A 103 2.44 7.44 8.22
N THR A 104 3.76 7.70 8.25
CA THR A 104 4.46 8.38 7.16
C THR A 104 4.37 7.58 5.87
N ILE A 105 4.73 6.30 5.90
CA ILE A 105 4.74 5.45 4.71
C ILE A 105 3.31 5.22 4.18
N TYR A 106 2.34 5.04 5.07
CA TYR A 106 0.92 4.97 4.73
C TYR A 106 0.41 6.26 4.06
N SER A 107 0.82 7.43 4.56
CA SER A 107 0.43 8.71 3.95
C SER A 107 1.04 8.89 2.55
N LEU A 108 2.31 8.50 2.36
CA LEU A 108 2.94 8.49 1.03
C LEU A 108 2.22 7.53 0.08
N TRP A 109 1.76 6.39 0.59
CA TRP A 109 0.96 5.44 -0.19
C TRP A 109 -0.42 5.97 -0.56
N LEU A 110 -1.10 6.69 0.35
CA LEU A 110 -2.36 7.34 0.00
C LEU A 110 -2.21 8.35 -1.14
N ILE A 111 -1.09 9.07 -1.19
CA ILE A 111 -0.79 10.00 -2.30
C ILE A 111 -0.61 9.22 -3.61
N ALA A 112 0.15 8.11 -3.59
CA ALA A 112 0.31 7.24 -4.76
C ALA A 112 -1.02 6.64 -5.22
N PHE A 113 -1.84 6.13 -4.28
CA PHE A 113 -3.18 5.60 -4.54
C PHE A 113 -4.09 6.65 -5.18
N ALA A 114 -4.16 7.85 -4.60
CA ALA A 114 -4.99 8.94 -5.10
C ALA A 114 -4.55 9.40 -6.51
N SER A 115 -3.24 9.53 -6.73
CA SER A 115 -2.70 9.89 -8.05
C SER A 115 -3.05 8.85 -9.12
N GLY A 116 -3.06 7.56 -8.76
CA GLY A 116 -3.46 6.46 -9.65
C GLY A 116 -4.94 6.49 -9.99
N ALA A 117 -5.80 6.72 -8.99
CA ALA A 117 -7.23 6.87 -9.18
C ALA A 117 -7.57 8.05 -10.10
N LEU A 118 -6.96 9.21 -9.87
CA LEU A 118 -7.12 10.41 -10.72
C LEU A 118 -6.66 10.15 -12.15
N SER A 119 -5.47 9.57 -12.33
CA SER A 119 -4.96 9.20 -13.67
C SER A 119 -5.91 8.25 -14.40
N GLY A 120 -6.47 7.25 -13.69
CA GLY A 120 -7.45 6.32 -14.25
C GLY A 120 -8.72 7.03 -14.71
N MET A 121 -9.29 7.89 -13.86
CA MET A 121 -10.52 8.65 -14.16
C MET A 121 -10.36 9.56 -15.37
N THR A 122 -9.30 10.37 -15.42
CA THR A 122 -9.07 11.31 -16.53
C THR A 122 -9.00 10.59 -17.88
N ARG A 123 -8.39 9.39 -17.91
CA ARG A 123 -8.28 8.59 -19.14
C ARG A 123 -9.60 7.97 -19.59
N VAL A 124 -10.47 7.62 -18.64
CA VAL A 124 -11.82 7.13 -18.96
C VAL A 124 -12.68 8.27 -19.49
N MET A 125 -12.54 9.48 -18.95
CA MET A 125 -13.30 10.65 -19.38
C MET A 125 -12.88 11.18 -20.76
N VAL A 126 -11.58 11.14 -21.09
CA VAL A 126 -11.05 11.62 -22.39
C VAL A 126 -11.33 10.64 -23.55
N LYS A 127 -11.65 9.36 -23.26
CA LYS A 127 -12.00 8.35 -24.26
C LYS A 127 -13.50 8.24 -24.57
N LYS A 128 -14.35 9.04 -23.92
CA LYS A 128 -15.75 9.22 -24.29
C LYS A 128 -15.88 10.41 -25.22
#